data_AF-A0A7V2XA30-F1
#
_entry.id   AF-A0A7V2XA30-F1
#
_cell.length_a   1.000
_cell.length_b   1.000
_cell.length_c   1.000
_cell.angle_alpha   90.00
_cell.angle_beta   90.00
_cell.angle_gamma   90.00
#
_symmetry.space_group_name_H-M   'P 1'
#
loop_
_entity.id
_entity.type
_entity.pdbx_description
1 polymer ?
#
loop_
_entity_poly.entity_id
_entity_poly.type
_entity_poly.pdbx_seq_one_letter_code
_entity_poly.pdbx_strand_id
1 'polypeptide(L)'
;MVDLGLLLQGFATVLSGYNFIALVLGSFMGIIVGAIPGLTATMGIALLVPFTFGMPPITGIVMLLGIYTGGIYGGGIASILIKTPGTPAAV
;
A
#
# COMPACT_ATOMS: atom_id res chain seq x y z
N MET A 1 -26.64 10.03 9.44
CA MET A 1 -27.18 9.07 8.46
C MET A 1 -26.10 8.90 7.41
N VAL A 2 -25.71 7.67 7.06
CA VAL A 2 -24.67 7.45 6.03
C VAL A 2 -25.25 7.80 4.67
N ASP A 3 -24.67 8.78 3.98
CA ASP A 3 -25.07 9.14 2.62
C ASP A 3 -24.46 8.11 1.65
N LEU A 4 -25.34 7.28 1.08
CA LEU A 4 -24.95 6.23 0.15
C LEU A 4 -24.35 6.81 -1.15
N GLY A 5 -24.71 8.03 -1.54
CA GLY A 5 -24.21 8.72 -2.73
C GLY A 5 -22.73 9.10 -2.59
N LEU A 6 -22.34 9.63 -1.43
CA LEU A 6 -20.93 9.95 -1.13
C LEU A 6 -20.06 8.69 -1.12
N LEU A 7 -20.58 7.59 -0.60
CA LEU A 7 -19.88 6.31 -0.56
C LEU A 7 -19.64 5.77 -1.98
N LEU A 8 -20.66 5.80 -2.84
CA LEU A 8 -20.53 5.37 -4.24
C LEU A 8 -19.53 6.24 -5.01
N GLN A 9 -19.53 7.55 -4.77
CA GLN A 9 -18.60 8.49 -5.39
C GLN A 9 -17.15 8.25 -4.97
N GLY A 10 -16.92 7.87 -3.70
CA GLY A 10 -15.60 7.48 -3.20
C GLY A 10 -15.03 6.27 -3.95
N PHE A 11 -15.83 5.21 -4.10
CA PHE A 11 -15.44 4.04 -4.90
C PHE A 11 -15.14 4.39 -6.35
N ALA A 12 -16.00 5.20 -7.00
CA ALA A 12 -15.77 5.66 -8.36
C ALA A 12 -14.46 6.46 -8.50
N THR A 13 -14.09 7.25 -7.49
CA THR A 13 -12.86 8.03 -7.48
C THR A 13 -11.62 7.15 -7.40
N VAL A 14 -11.63 6.12 -6.55
CA VAL A 14 -10.51 5.16 -6.42
C VAL A 14 -10.37 4.30 -7.68
N LEU A 15 -11.49 3.91 -8.28
CA LEU A 15 -11.53 3.13 -9.52
C LEU A 15 -11.26 3.96 -10.79
N SER A 16 -11.07 5.28 -10.67
CA SER A 16 -10.62 6.09 -11.80
C SER A 16 -9.25 5.62 -12.30
N GLY A 17 -9.00 5.67 -13.62
CA GLY A 17 -7.83 5.05 -14.22
C GLY A 17 -6.48 5.47 -13.61
N TYR A 18 -6.32 6.75 -13.29
CA TYR A 18 -5.07 7.26 -12.71
C TYR A 18 -4.85 6.77 -11.27
N ASN A 19 -5.87 6.83 -10.42
CA ASN A 19 -5.79 6.35 -9.03
C ASN A 19 -5.65 4.83 -8.98
N PHE A 20 -6.33 4.11 -9.87
CA PHE A 20 -6.24 2.67 -9.97
C PHE A 20 -4.83 2.20 -10.35
N ILE A 21 -4.18 2.87 -11.32
CA ILE A 21 -2.78 2.59 -11.66
C ILE A 21 -1.87 2.86 -10.46
N ALA A 22 -2.05 3.98 -9.77
CA ALA A 22 -1.27 4.30 -8.57
C ALA A 22 -1.47 3.25 -7.45
N LEU A 23 -2.70 2.73 -7.29
CA LEU A 23 -3.01 1.66 -6.33
C LEU A 23 -2.30 0.36 -6.70
N VAL A 24 -2.34 -0.04 -7.97
CA VAL A 24 -1.68 -1.26 -8.46
C VAL A 24 -0.16 -1.14 -8.34
N LEU A 25 0.42 -0.01 -8.72
CA LEU A 25 1.86 0.22 -8.57
C LEU A 25 2.29 0.26 -7.10
N GLY A 26 1.54 0.98 -6.26
CA GLY A 26 1.78 1.04 -4.83
C GLY A 26 1.75 -0.35 -4.21
N SER A 27 0.71 -1.13 -4.46
CA SER A 27 0.58 -2.50 -3.93
C SER A 27 1.66 -3.45 -4.45
N PHE A 28 2.00 -3.40 -5.74
CA PHE A 28 3.07 -4.20 -6.30
C PHE A 28 4.44 -3.87 -5.67
N MET A 29 4.78 -2.58 -5.56
CA MET A 29 5.99 -2.15 -4.86
C MET A 29 5.96 -2.57 -3.39
N GLY A 30 4.79 -2.50 -2.75
CA GLY A 30 4.59 -2.94 -1.38
C GLY A 30 4.93 -4.41 -1.21
N ILE A 31 4.44 -5.28 -2.08
CA ILE A 31 4.73 -6.72 -2.03
C ILE A 31 6.23 -6.98 -2.15
N ILE A 32 6.92 -6.30 -3.07
CA ILE A 32 8.38 -6.44 -3.25
C ILE A 32 9.12 -5.99 -1.99
N VAL A 33 8.80 -4.81 -1.47
CA VAL A 33 9.42 -4.23 -0.26
C VAL A 33 9.17 -5.13 0.95
N GLY A 34 7.94 -5.60 1.13
CA GLY A 34 7.57 -6.47 2.25
C GLY A 34 8.16 -7.87 2.16
N ALA A 35 8.51 -8.35 0.97
CA ALA A 35 9.19 -9.63 0.79
C ALA A 35 10.67 -9.60 1.24
N ILE A 36 11.23 -8.41 1.51
CA ILE A 36 12.59 -8.25 2.01
C ILE A 36 12.56 -8.37 3.55
N PRO A 37 13.24 -9.37 4.15
CA PRO A 37 13.27 -9.54 5.61
C PRO A 37 13.79 -8.30 6.32
N GLY A 38 13.11 -7.89 7.39
CA GLY A 38 13.48 -6.70 8.19
C GLY A 38 12.99 -5.36 7.62
N LEU A 39 12.41 -5.34 6.41
CA LEU A 39 11.82 -4.14 5.83
C LEU A 39 10.31 -4.12 6.07
N THR A 40 9.87 -3.32 7.05
CA THR A 40 8.46 -3.27 7.45
C THR A 40 7.62 -2.43 6.48
N ALA A 41 6.31 -2.67 6.45
CA ALA A 41 5.37 -1.86 5.65
C ALA A 41 5.46 -0.35 5.99
N THR A 42 5.71 -0.01 7.25
CA THR A 42 5.91 1.36 7.71
C THR A 42 7.16 2.00 7.09
N MET A 43 8.26 1.26 6.98
CA MET A 43 9.48 1.73 6.31
C MET A 43 9.22 1.93 4.81
N GLY A 44 8.47 1.03 4.18
CA GLY A 44 8.00 1.18 2.79
C GLY A 44 7.24 2.49 2.57
N ILE A 45 6.25 2.79 3.43
CA ILE A 45 5.51 4.06 3.38
C ILE A 45 6.49 5.24 3.48
N ALA A 46 7.38 5.24 4.49
CA ALA A 46 8.32 6.33 4.70
C ALA A 46 9.22 6.60 3.47
N LEU A 47 9.65 5.54 2.78
CA LEU A 47 10.44 5.65 1.54
C LEU A 47 9.62 6.18 0.36
N LEU A 48 8.31 5.88 0.30
CA LEU A 48 7.45 6.28 -0.81
C LEU A 48 6.84 7.68 -0.64
N VAL A 49 6.67 8.16 0.60
CA VAL A 49 6.13 9.50 0.93
C VAL A 49 6.73 10.64 0.09
N PRO A 50 8.06 10.81 -0.04
CA PRO A 50 8.62 11.91 -0.83
C PRO A 50 8.19 11.89 -2.30
N PHE A 51 7.95 10.70 -2.87
CA PHE A 51 7.45 10.57 -4.25
C PHE A 51 5.99 11.01 -4.38
N THR A 52 5.21 10.98 -3.29
CA THR A 52 3.81 11.39 -3.29
C THR A 52 3.59 12.89 -3.14
N PHE A 53 4.62 13.66 -2.77
CA PHE A 53 4.49 15.12 -2.62
C PHE A 53 4.21 15.86 -3.93
N GLY A 54 4.60 15.29 -5.08
CA GLY A 54 4.29 15.84 -6.40
C GLY A 54 2.94 15.38 -6.97
N MET A 55 2.21 14.51 -6.27
CA MET A 55 0.98 13.90 -6.77
C MET A 55 -0.27 14.63 -6.25
N PRO A 56 -1.43 14.50 -6.96
CA PRO A 56 -2.71 14.90 -6.40
C PRO A 56 -2.95 14.18 -5.06
N PRO A 57 -3.54 14.86 -4.04
CA PRO A 57 -3.65 14.30 -2.69
C PRO A 57 -4.33 12.92 -2.64
N ILE A 58 -5.41 12.74 -3.40
CA ILE A 58 -6.11 11.46 -3.46
C ILE A 58 -5.22 10.36 -4.03
N THR A 59 -4.51 10.63 -5.13
CA THR A 59 -3.60 9.67 -5.75
C THR A 59 -2.45 9.31 -4.81
N GLY A 60 -1.85 10.30 -4.16
CA GLY A 60 -0.79 10.08 -3.18
C GLY A 60 -1.25 9.17 -2.04
N ILE A 61 -2.40 9.47 -1.43
CA ILE A 61 -2.98 8.63 -0.37
C ILE A 61 -3.27 7.21 -0.87
N VAL A 62 -3.87 7.06 -2.05
CA VAL A 62 -4.16 5.75 -2.66
C VAL A 62 -2.87 4.94 -2.87
N MET A 63 -1.79 5.57 -3.33
CA MET A 63 -0.51 4.92 -3.52
C MET A 63 0.12 4.48 -2.19
N LEU A 64 0.07 5.33 -1.16
CA LEU A 64 0.57 5.01 0.19
C LEU A 64 -0.23 3.88 0.85
N LEU A 65 -1.55 3.84 0.64
CA LEU A 65 -2.39 2.73 1.09
C LEU A 65 -2.08 1.44 0.31
N GLY A 66 -1.81 1.55 -0.98
CA GLY A 66 -1.34 0.46 -1.83
C GLY A 66 -0.06 -0.16 -1.29
N ILE A 67 0.99 0.62 -1.08
CA ILE A 67 2.27 0.08 -0.57
C ILE A 67 2.14 -0.50 0.83
N TYR A 68 1.32 0.10 1.70
CA TYR A 68 1.06 -0.44 3.02
C TYR A 68 0.43 -1.84 2.95
N THR A 69 -0.68 -1.97 2.23
CA THR A 69 -1.40 -3.24 2.11
C THR A 69 -0.55 -4.30 1.41
N GLY A 70 0.16 -3.95 0.34
CA GLY A 70 1.11 -4.82 -0.34
C GLY A 70 2.26 -5.25 0.57
N GLY A 71 2.82 -4.34 1.37
CA GLY A 71 3.93 -4.62 2.29
C GLY A 71 3.55 -5.56 3.43
N ILE A 72 2.35 -5.40 3.99
CA ILE A 72 1.83 -6.32 5.00
C ILE A 72 1.66 -7.73 4.42
N TYR A 73 1.11 -7.84 3.20
CA TYR A 73 1.00 -9.13 2.51
C TYR A 73 2.38 -9.73 2.18
N GLY A 74 3.30 -8.92 1.64
CA GLY A 74 4.65 -9.32 1.26
C GLY A 74 5.47 -9.87 2.42
N GLY A 75 5.27 -9.37 3.65
CA GLY A 75 5.91 -9.90 4.86
C GLY A 75 5.63 -11.40 5.10
N GLY A 76 4.49 -11.91 4.61
CA GLY A 76 4.17 -13.33 4.63
C GLY A 76 5.11 -14.15 3.75
N ILE A 77 5.53 -13.61 2.59
CA ILE A 77 6.42 -14.29 1.63
C ILE A 77 7.77 -14.59 2.28
N ALA A 78 8.37 -13.59 2.94
CA ALA A 78 9.64 -13.74 3.68
C ALA A 78 9.51 -14.77 4.82
N SER A 79 8.41 -14.71 5.57
CA SER A 79 8.15 -15.58 6.72
C SER A 79 7.98 -17.05 6.30
N ILE A 80 7.31 -17.31 5.17
CA ILE A 80 7.08 -18.65 4.64
C ILE A 80 8.36 -19.26 4.05
N LEU A 81 9.07 -18.51 3.21
CA LEU A 81 10.21 -19.04 2.46
C LEU A 81 11.50 -19.10 3.27
N ILE A 82 11.75 -18.10 4.12
CA ILE A 82 13.05 -17.90 4.80
C ILE A 82 12.93 -18.04 6.33
N LYS A 83 11.73 -18.32 6.86
CA LYS A 83 11.47 -18.46 8.32
C LYS A 83 11.89 -17.26 9.16
N THR A 84 11.96 -16.07 8.55
CA THR A 84 12.25 -14.82 9.23
C THR A 84 11.00 -13.94 9.21
N PRO A 85 10.49 -13.49 10.37
CA PRO A 85 9.33 -12.61 10.42
C PRO A 85 9.56 -11.32 9.62
N GLY A 86 8.67 -11.04 8.67
CA GLY A 86 8.70 -9.80 7.89
C GLY A 86 8.08 -8.60 8.61
N THR A 87 7.22 -8.84 9.61
CA THR A 87 6.54 -7.79 10.38
C THR A 87 6.58 -8.06 11.88
N PRO A 88 6.69 -7.04 12.75
CA PRO A 88 6.68 -7.22 14.21
C PRO A 88 5.39 -7.78 14.79
N ALA A 89 4.29 -7.75 14.03
CA ALA A 89 3.00 -8.31 14.45
C ALA A 89 2.89 -9.82 14.17
N ALA A 90 3.88 -10.42 13.50
CA ALA A 90 3.91 -11.84 13.17
C ALA A 90 4.68 -12.68 14.21
N VAL A 91 5.09 -12.08 15.34
CA VAL A 91 5.68 -12.76 16.50
C VAL A 91 4.70 -12.85 17.66
#